data_AF-A0A8T7EI35-F1
#
_entry.id   AF-A0A8T7EI35-F1
#
_cell.length_a   1.000
_cell.length_b   1.000
_cell.length_c   1.000
_cell.angle_alpha   90.00
_cell.angle_beta   90.00
_cell.angle_gamma   90.00
#
_symmetry.space_group_name_H-M   'P 1'
#
loop_
_entity.id
_entity.type
_entity.pdbx_description
1 polymer ?
#
loop_
_entity_poly.entity_id
_entity_poly.type
_entity_poly.pdbx_seq_one_letter_code
_entity_poly.pdbx_strand_id
1 'polypeptide(L)' 'PPYSPNLNLIERLWKFVKKECLYSQYYEKFTNFKQAIEDCLAEVSGKFKEQLSSLLTLNFQTLENVSL' A
#
# COMPACT_ATOMS: atom_id res chain seq x y z
N PRO A 1 7.59 -5.10 16.05
CA PRO A 1 7.06 -4.46 17.27
C PRO A 1 5.53 -4.28 17.19
N PRO A 2 4.82 -4.23 18.33
CA PRO A 2 3.43 -3.80 18.38
C PRO A 2 3.27 -2.42 17.72
N TYR A 3 2.15 -2.17 17.03
CA TYR A 3 1.82 -0.89 16.39
C TYR A 3 2.89 -0.34 15.44
N SER A 4 3.45 -1.19 14.59
CA SER A 4 4.44 -0.77 13.58
C SER A 4 3.84 -0.78 12.17
N PRO A 5 3.00 0.21 11.82
CA PRO A 5 2.28 0.21 10.55
C PRO A 5 3.19 0.33 9.33
N ASN A 6 4.36 0.92 9.52
CA ASN A 6 5.38 0.97 8.48
C ASN A 6 6.05 -0.39 8.26
N LEU A 7 5.96 -1.36 9.17
CA LEU A 7 6.44 -2.73 8.94
C LEU A 7 5.35 -3.61 8.29
N ASN A 8 4.11 -3.12 8.24
CA ASN A 8 2.98 -3.87 7.74
C ASN A 8 2.71 -3.56 6.27
N LEU A 9 3.02 -4.51 5.39
CA LEU A 9 2.89 -4.35 3.94
C LEU A 9 1.46 -4.04 3.50
N ILE A 10 0.45 -4.61 4.15
CA ILE A 10 -0.95 -4.35 3.79
C ILE A 10 -1.35 -2.90 4.07
N GLU A 11 -0.85 -2.29 5.14
CA GLU A 11 -1.14 -0.89 5.45
C GLU A 11 -0.47 0.07 4.47
N ARG A 12 0.72 -0.26 3.99
CA ARG A 12 1.38 0.49 2.92
C ARG A 12 0.56 0.43 1.64
N LEU A 13 0.14 -0.77 1.22
CA LEU A 13 -0.74 -0.94 0.06
C LEU A 13 -2.05 -0.16 0.23
N TRP A 14 -2.64 -0.19 1.42
CA TRP A 14 -3.91 0.49 1.67
C TRP A 14 -3.80 2.02 1.64
N LYS A 15 -2.66 2.59 2.07
CA LYS A 15 -2.37 4.02 1.88
C LYS A 15 -2.26 4.38 0.40
N PHE A 16 -1.64 3.53 -0.41
CA PHE A 16 -1.52 3.73 -1.85
C PHE A 16 -2.89 3.72 -2.53
N VAL A 17 -3.72 2.69 -2.29
CA VAL A 17 -5.07 2.58 -2.86
C VAL A 17 -5.93 3.79 -2.51
N LYS A 18 -5.87 4.26 -1.24
CA LYS A 18 -6.59 5.47 -0.84
C LYS A 18 -6.14 6.71 -1.62
N LYS A 19 -4.83 6.85 -1.87
CA LYS A 19 -4.27 8.00 -2.57
C LYS A 19 -4.66 8.01 -4.05
N GLU A 20 -4.53 6.86 -4.72
CA GLU A 20 -4.74 6.80 -6.17
C GLU A 20 -6.22 6.73 -6.56
N CYS A 21 -7.04 6.06 -5.75
CA CYS A 21 -8.39 5.65 -6.17
C CYS A 21 -9.52 6.23 -5.31
N LEU A 22 -9.21 6.77 -4.13
CA LEU A 22 -10.22 7.31 -3.21
C LEU A 22 -9.99 8.78 -2.82
N TYR A 23 -8.84 9.36 -3.17
CA TYR A 23 -8.48 10.70 -2.75
C TYR A 23 -9.32 11.74 -3.52
N SER A 24 -9.99 12.62 -2.78
CA SER A 24 -10.85 13.69 -3.33
C SER A 24 -11.99 13.19 -4.24
N GLN A 25 -12.40 11.93 -4.10
CA GLN A 25 -13.44 11.33 -4.93
C GLN A 25 -14.64 10.92 -4.07
N TYR A 26 -15.80 11.50 -4.39
CA TYR A 26 -17.05 11.17 -3.71
C TYR A 26 -17.77 10.04 -4.46
N TYR A 27 -18.16 9.00 -3.72
CA TYR A 27 -18.94 7.89 -4.23
C TYR A 27 -20.31 7.90 -3.57
N GLU A 28 -21.35 8.20 -4.34
CA GLU A 28 -22.74 8.23 -3.86
C GLU A 28 -23.24 6.85 -3.42
N LYS A 29 -22.79 5.79 -4.11
CA LYS A 29 -23.19 4.40 -3.86
C LYS A 29 -22.02 3.57 -3.39
N PHE A 30 -22.27 2.70 -2.41
CA PHE A 30 -21.27 1.74 -1.93
C PHE A 30 -20.73 0.82 -3.04
N THR A 31 -21.58 0.44 -4.00
CA THR A 31 -21.16 -0.36 -5.16
C THR A 31 -20.06 0.33 -5.96
N ASN A 32 -20.17 1.65 -6.16
CA ASN A 32 -19.19 2.42 -6.93
C ASN A 32 -17.88 2.55 -6.17
N PHE A 33 -17.96 2.75 -4.84
CA PHE A 33 -16.79 2.75 -3.97
C PHE A 33 -16.05 1.40 -3.99
N LYS A 34 -16.79 0.30 -3.87
CA LYS A 34 -16.22 -1.05 -3.93
C LYS A 34 -15.58 -1.33 -5.28
N GLN A 35 -16.27 -1.00 -6.36
CA GLN A 35 -15.76 -1.21 -7.71
C GLN A 35 -14.47 -0.42 -7.97
N ALA A 36 -14.42 0.85 -7.55
CA ALA A 36 -13.21 1.66 -7.69
C ALA A 36 -11.99 1.03 -6.99
N ILE A 37 -12.19 0.40 -5.82
CA ILE A 37 -11.13 -0.34 -5.14
C ILE A 37 -10.74 -1.60 -5.93
N GLU A 38 -11.71 -2.37 -6.42
CA GLU A 38 -11.45 -3.59 -7.19
C GLU A 38 -10.68 -3.29 -8.49
N ASP A 39 -11.07 -2.23 -9.20
CA ASP A 39 -10.39 -1.77 -10.42
C ASP A 39 -8.95 -1.30 -10.11
N CYS A 40 -8.79 -0.54 -9.02
CA CYS A 40 -7.48 -0.10 -8.53
C CYS A 40 -6.55 -1.29 -8.24
N LEU A 41 -7.08 -2.34 -7.62
CA LEU A 41 -6.35 -3.55 -7.28
C LEU A 41 -6.04 -4.41 -8.51
N ALA A 42 -6.90 -4.41 -9.53
CA ALA A 42 -6.62 -5.08 -10.79
C ALA A 42 -5.40 -4.46 -11.51
N GLU A 43 -5.24 -3.13 -11.42
CA GLU A 43 -4.14 -2.37 -12.03
C GLU A 43 -2.81 -2.43 -11.23
N VAL A 44 -2.80 -3.03 -10.04
CA VAL A 44 -1.61 -3.20 -9.19
C VAL A 44 -0.46 -3.88 -9.93
N SER A 45 -0.77 -4.90 -10.73
CA SER A 45 0.24 -5.66 -11.49
C SER A 45 0.59 -5.03 -12.84
N GLY A 46 -0.17 -4.03 -13.26
CA GLY A 46 0.01 -3.30 -14.52
C GLY A 46 0.59 -1.93 -14.27
N LYS A 47 -0.25 -0.90 -14.38
CA LYS A 47 0.13 0.52 -14.31
C LYS A 47 0.89 0.90 -13.03
N PHE A 48 0.57 0.28 -11.90
CA PHE A 48 1.15 0.64 -10.60
C PHE A 48 2.34 -0.22 -10.17
N LYS A 49 2.76 -1.18 -11.00
CA LYS A 49 3.76 -2.20 -10.63
C LYS A 49 5.09 -1.61 -10.14
N GLU A 50 5.63 -0.61 -10.83
CA GLU A 50 6.92 0.01 -10.46
C GLU A 50 6.81 0.87 -9.19
N GLN A 51 5.68 1.55 -9.00
CA GLN A 51 5.46 2.36 -7.80
C GLN A 51 5.27 1.46 -6.57
N LEU A 52 4.52 0.36 -6.74
CA LEU A 52 4.25 -0.60 -5.69
C LEU A 52 5.48 -1.45 -5.36
N SER A 53 6.34 -1.78 -6.33
CA SER A 53 7.59 -2.51 -6.04
C SER A 53 8.47 -1.71 -5.07
N SER A 54 8.63 -0.41 -5.30
CA SER A 54 9.35 0.49 -4.39
C SER A 54 8.67 0.57 -3.01
N LEU A 55 7.35 0.79 -2.98
CA LEU A 55 6.57 0.98 -1.76
C LEU A 55 6.50 -0.27 -0.86
N LEU A 56 6.45 -1.45 -1.47
CA LEU A 56 6.39 -2.75 -0.79
C LEU A 56 7.78 -3.32 -0.48
N THR A 57 8.86 -2.69 -0.94
CA THR A 57 10.22 -3.14 -0.62
C THR A 57 10.51 -2.96 0.88
N LEU A 58 11.10 -4.00 1.46
CA LEU A 58 11.51 -4.02 2.86
C LEU A 58 12.96 -3.55 2.97
N ASN A 59 13.14 -2.27 3.30
CA ASN A 59 14.45 -1.69 3.58
C ASN A 59 14.81 -1.88 5.06
N PHE A 60 15.17 -3.10 5.45
CA PHE A 60 15.63 -3.37 6.81
C PHE A 60 17.12 -3.06 6.95
N GLN A 61 17.47 -2.37 8.02
CA GLN A 61 18.86 -2.20 8.41
C GLN A 61 19.38 -3.50 9.04
N THR A 62 20.49 -4.00 8.53
CA THR A 62 21.26 -5.08 9.19
C THR A 62 22.20 -4.46 10.22
N LEU A 63 22.12 -4.92 11.47
CA LEU A 63 23.06 -4.54 12.51
C LEU A 63 24.15 -5.60 12.59
N GLU A 64 25.41 -5.18 12.63
CA GLU A 64 26.52 -6.08 12.92
C GLU A 64 26.45 -6.51 14.39
N ASN A 65 26.71 -7.79 14.66
CA ASN A 65 26.78 -8.28 16.04
C ASN A 65 28.02 -7.68 16.71
N VAL A 66 27.82 -6.67 17.55
CA VAL A 66 28.86 -6.17 18.44
C VAL A 66 28.85 -7.06 19.67
N SER A 67 29.87 -7.91 19.81
CA SER A 67 30.15 -8.62 21.05
C SER A 67 30.54 -7.60 22.12
N LEU A 68 29.80 -7.58 23.23
CA LEU A 68 30.15 -6.80 24.44
C LEU A 68 31.37 -7.39 25.14
#